data_AF-A0A1I4GM92-F1
#
_entry.id   AF-A0A1I4GM92-F1
#
_cell.length_a   1.000
_cell.length_b   1.000
_cell.length_c   1.000
_cell.angle_alpha   90.00
_cell.angle_beta   90.00
_cell.angle_gamma   90.00
#
_symmetry.space_group_name_H-M   'P 1'
#
loop_
_entity.id
_entity.type
_entity.pdbx_description
1 polymer ?
#
loop_
_entity_poly.entity_id
_entity_poly.type
_entity_poly.pdbx_seq_one_letter_code
_entity_poly.pdbx_strand_id
1 'polypeptide(L)'
;MTKRRTDGLAVLSRLKRHEIEAVAQQMAEVNRALGVIEAERQDLLNHINERGDPDAIESARVHSAFIRNVSETIHRKEAEAARLRESSAGVHQQLNGLFADAKRLEMISTSRAEQRKQRRNQLETAAQNEAFLAIWLQDRAAD
;
A
#
# COMPACT_ATOMS: atom_id res chain seq x y z
N MET A 1 -6.53 -6.06 38.84
CA MET A 1 -6.98 -4.91 38.02
C MET A 1 -5.81 -4.34 37.22
N THR A 2 -5.70 -4.62 35.91
CA THR A 2 -4.88 -3.83 34.97
C THR A 2 -5.39 -4.06 33.54
N LYS A 3 -6.71 -3.92 33.36
CA LYS A 3 -7.39 -3.90 32.05
C LYS A 3 -7.19 -2.56 31.30
N ARG A 4 -6.11 -1.80 31.63
CA ARG A 4 -5.92 -0.37 31.30
C ARG A 4 -4.69 -0.03 30.45
N ARG A 5 -4.15 -1.01 29.72
CA ARG A 5 -3.42 -0.72 28.48
C ARG A 5 -4.25 -1.32 27.37
N THR A 6 -5.22 -0.55 26.88
CA THR A 6 -5.71 -0.69 25.50
C THR A 6 -4.50 -1.03 24.64
N ASP A 7 -4.56 -2.18 23.98
CA ASP A 7 -3.43 -2.81 23.30
C ASP A 7 -2.78 -1.81 22.33
N GLY A 8 -1.76 -1.09 22.81
CA GLY A 8 -1.17 0.04 22.07
C GLY A 8 -0.60 -0.42 20.73
N LEU A 9 -0.21 -1.69 20.65
CA LEU A 9 0.19 -2.32 19.41
C LEU A 9 -0.99 -2.45 18.44
N ALA A 10 -2.17 -2.86 18.92
CA ALA A 10 -3.37 -2.91 18.08
C ALA A 10 -3.81 -1.52 17.59
N VAL A 11 -3.64 -0.48 18.41
CA VAL A 11 -3.89 0.91 17.99
C VAL A 11 -2.90 1.34 16.90
N LEU A 12 -1.61 1.07 17.09
CA LEU A 12 -0.57 1.34 16.09
C LEU A 12 -0.83 0.59 14.79
N SER A 13 -1.22 -0.69 14.83
CA SER A 13 -1.54 -1.48 13.63
C SER A 13 -2.74 -0.90 12.88
N ARG A 14 -3.78 -0.43 13.58
CA ARG A 14 -4.94 0.23 12.95
C ARG A 14 -4.55 1.56 12.31
N LEU A 15 -3.76 2.37 13.01
CA LEU A 15 -3.27 3.63 12.48
C LEU A 15 -2.43 3.42 11.23
N LYS A 16 -1.50 2.45 11.25
CA LYS A 16 -0.68 2.10 10.09
C LYS A 16 -1.50 1.59 8.92
N ARG A 17 -2.54 0.80 9.16
CA ARG A 17 -3.46 0.38 8.11
C ARG A 17 -4.17 1.57 7.45
N HIS A 18 -4.64 2.53 8.24
CA HIS A 18 -5.27 3.74 7.72
C HIS A 18 -4.28 4.60 6.90
N GLU A 19 -3.03 4.73 7.37
CA GLU A 19 -1.97 5.42 6.60
C GLU A 19 -1.71 4.74 5.25
N ILE A 20 -1.64 3.41 5.21
CA ILE A 20 -1.50 2.64 3.97
C ILE A 20 -2.68 2.88 3.03
N GLU A 21 -3.90 2.82 3.56
CA GLU A 21 -5.13 3.04 2.77
C GLU A 21 -5.16 4.45 2.17
N ALA A 22 -4.77 5.48 2.93
CA ALA A 22 -4.69 6.85 2.45
C ALA A 22 -3.65 7.02 1.32
N VAL A 23 -2.44 6.47 1.48
CA VAL A 23 -1.39 6.55 0.45
C VAL A 23 -1.77 5.73 -0.79
N ALA A 24 -2.42 4.59 -0.63
CA ALA A 24 -2.93 3.80 -1.75
C ALA A 24 -4.02 4.53 -2.55
N GLN A 25 -4.89 5.30 -1.88
CA GLN A 25 -5.88 6.16 -2.54
C GLN A 25 -5.19 7.25 -3.36
N GLN A 26 -4.20 7.94 -2.79
CA GLN A 26 -3.40 8.94 -3.51
C GLN A 26 -2.73 8.34 -4.76
N MET A 27 -2.16 7.14 -4.64
CA MET A 27 -1.57 6.44 -5.78
C MET A 27 -2.61 6.10 -6.86
N ALA A 28 -3.82 5.69 -6.46
CA ALA A 28 -4.90 5.43 -7.40
C ALA A 28 -5.35 6.70 -8.14
N GLU A 29 -5.37 7.85 -7.46
CA GLU A 29 -5.68 9.15 -8.07
C GLU A 29 -4.61 9.57 -9.07
N VAL A 30 -3.33 9.45 -8.71
CA VAL A 30 -2.21 9.75 -9.62
C VAL A 30 -2.25 8.87 -10.86
N ASN A 31 -2.51 7.56 -10.70
CA ASN A 31 -2.62 6.64 -11.84
C ASN A 31 -3.82 6.97 -12.74
N ARG A 32 -4.95 7.40 -12.18
CA ARG A 32 -6.09 7.88 -13.00
C ARG A 32 -5.72 9.14 -13.77
N ALA A 33 -5.07 10.10 -13.14
CA ALA A 33 -4.64 11.33 -13.79
C ALA A 33 -3.65 11.05 -14.94
N LEU A 34 -2.70 10.15 -14.72
CA LEU A 34 -1.78 9.67 -15.77
C LEU A 34 -2.53 9.01 -16.93
N GLY A 35 -3.51 8.15 -16.64
CA GLY A 35 -4.32 7.50 -17.67
C GLY A 35 -5.13 8.49 -18.52
N VAL A 36 -5.68 9.55 -17.91
CA VAL A 36 -6.36 10.63 -18.64
C VAL A 36 -5.39 11.37 -19.57
N ILE A 37 -4.20 11.73 -19.07
CA ILE A 37 -3.18 12.43 -19.88
C ILE A 37 -2.70 11.55 -21.04
N GLU A 38 -2.51 10.26 -20.81
CA GLU A 38 -2.11 9.30 -21.84
C GLU A 38 -3.19 9.11 -22.91
N ALA A 39 -4.47 9.04 -22.51
CA ALA A 39 -5.60 8.99 -23.43
C ALA A 39 -5.71 10.27 -24.28
N GLU A 40 -5.64 11.45 -23.65
CA GLU A 40 -5.65 12.75 -24.35
C GLU A 40 -4.49 12.84 -25.36
N ARG A 41 -3.29 12.39 -24.97
CA ARG A 41 -2.13 12.34 -25.87
C ARG A 41 -2.40 11.43 -27.06
N GLN A 42 -2.97 10.25 -26.84
CA GLN A 42 -3.26 9.31 -27.92
C GLN A 42 -4.32 9.87 -28.87
N ASP A 43 -5.35 10.52 -28.34
CA ASP A 43 -6.39 11.17 -29.15
C ASP A 43 -5.79 12.29 -30.01
N LEU A 44 -4.91 13.13 -29.45
CA LEU A 44 -4.22 14.17 -30.21
C LEU A 44 -3.32 13.60 -31.32
N LEU A 45 -2.64 12.48 -31.07
CA LEU A 45 -1.85 11.79 -32.09
C LEU A 45 -2.73 11.20 -33.21
N ASN A 46 -3.88 10.63 -32.86
CA ASN A 46 -4.84 10.12 -33.83
C ASN A 46 -5.40 11.27 -34.69
N HIS A 47 -5.73 12.41 -34.09
CA HIS A 47 -6.20 13.60 -34.80
C HIS A 47 -5.15 14.17 -35.78
N ILE A 48 -3.86 14.10 -35.45
CA ILE A 48 -2.79 14.46 -36.39
C ILE A 48 -2.80 13.50 -37.59
N ASN A 49 -2.88 12.19 -37.34
CA ASN A 49 -2.82 11.17 -38.38
C ASN A 49 -4.05 11.18 -39.31
N GLU A 50 -5.25 11.35 -38.77
CA GLU A 50 -6.50 11.40 -39.54
C GLU A 50 -6.58 12.62 -40.47
N ARG A 51 -5.95 13.73 -40.08
CA ARG A 51 -5.95 14.97 -40.85
C ARG A 51 -4.80 15.06 -41.86
N GLY A 52 -3.90 14.09 -41.86
CA GLY A 52 -2.75 13.97 -42.76
C GLY A 52 -3.11 13.48 -44.17
N ASP A 53 -4.35 13.70 -44.64
CA ASP A 53 -4.76 13.40 -46.01
C ASP A 53 -4.12 14.44 -46.97
N PRO A 54 -3.22 14.02 -47.89
CA PRO A 54 -2.39 14.94 -48.69
C PRO A 54 -3.18 15.83 -49.66
N ASP A 55 -4.42 15.48 -49.97
CA ASP A 55 -5.20 16.10 -51.05
C ASP A 55 -5.88 17.43 -50.66
N ALA A 56 -5.85 17.83 -49.38
CA ALA A 56 -6.42 19.11 -48.91
C ALA A 56 -5.38 20.26 -48.93
N ILE A 57 -4.84 20.57 -50.11
CA ILE A 57 -3.69 21.49 -50.30
C ILE A 57 -4.00 22.96 -49.97
N GLU A 58 -5.26 23.42 -49.97
CA GLU A 58 -5.59 24.85 -49.79
C GLU A 58 -5.29 25.42 -48.39
N SER A 59 -4.86 24.58 -47.43
CA SER A 59 -4.71 24.99 -46.04
C SER A 59 -3.34 24.62 -45.42
N ALA A 60 -2.29 24.42 -46.23
CA ALA A 60 -0.98 23.94 -45.76
C ALA A 60 -0.35 24.76 -44.60
N ARG A 61 -0.54 26.10 -44.57
CA ARG A 61 -0.09 26.96 -43.45
C ARG A 61 -0.93 26.79 -42.17
N VAL A 62 -2.24 26.66 -42.31
CA VAL A 62 -3.13 26.42 -41.15
C VAL A 62 -2.91 25.00 -40.63
N HIS A 63 -2.64 24.04 -41.51
CA HIS A 63 -2.32 22.67 -41.18
C HIS A 63 -0.97 22.56 -40.46
N SER A 64 0.07 23.27 -40.91
CA SER A 64 1.36 23.31 -40.21
C SER A 64 1.29 24.04 -38.87
N ALA A 65 0.51 25.13 -38.78
CA ALA A 65 0.24 25.82 -37.51
C ALA A 65 -0.53 24.92 -36.53
N PHE A 66 -1.50 24.13 -37.03
CA PHE A 66 -2.24 23.15 -36.26
C PHE A 66 -1.33 22.02 -35.74
N ILE A 67 -0.54 21.39 -36.61
CA ILE A 67 0.43 20.35 -36.21
C ILE A 67 1.35 20.90 -35.13
N ARG A 68 1.92 22.09 -35.34
CA ARG A 68 2.81 22.71 -34.35
C ARG A 68 2.11 22.92 -33.01
N ASN A 69 0.88 23.42 -33.01
CA ASN A 69 0.11 23.65 -31.79
C ASN A 69 -0.20 22.33 -31.04
N VAL A 70 -0.59 21.29 -31.78
CA VAL A 70 -0.85 19.97 -31.19
C VAL A 70 0.45 19.34 -30.67
N SER A 71 1.57 19.44 -31.39
CA SER A 71 2.88 18.98 -30.92
C SER A 71 3.35 19.71 -29.66
N GLU A 72 3.18 21.04 -29.59
CA GLU A 72 3.47 21.82 -28.38
C GLU A 72 2.59 21.37 -27.20
N THR A 73 1.32 21.03 -27.47
CA THR A 73 0.39 20.53 -26.45
C THR A 73 0.79 19.13 -25.97
N ILE A 74 1.16 18.22 -26.88
CA ILE A 74 1.68 16.89 -26.55
C ILE A 74 2.92 16.99 -25.67
N HIS A 75 3.87 17.86 -26.01
CA HIS A 75 5.08 18.04 -25.18
C HIS A 75 4.78 18.56 -23.77
N ARG A 76 3.80 19.47 -23.63
CA ARG A 76 3.35 19.92 -22.30
C ARG A 76 2.75 18.76 -21.50
N LYS A 77 1.90 17.94 -22.14
CA LYS A 77 1.29 16.75 -21.52
C LYS A 77 2.34 15.70 -21.14
N GLU A 78 3.38 15.50 -21.96
CA GLU A 78 4.50 14.61 -21.65
C GLU A 78 5.33 15.11 -20.46
N ALA A 79 5.58 16.41 -20.37
CA ALA A 79 6.26 17.01 -19.22
C ALA A 79 5.43 16.92 -17.94
N GLU A 80 4.11 17.10 -18.04
CA GLU A 80 3.17 16.92 -16.93
C GLU A 80 3.15 15.45 -16.45
N ALA A 81 3.07 14.50 -17.38
CA ALA A 81 3.14 13.07 -17.07
C ALA A 81 4.48 12.68 -16.44
N ALA A 82 5.60 13.25 -16.90
CA ALA A 82 6.92 13.01 -16.31
C ALA A 82 6.99 13.46 -14.84
N ARG A 83 6.47 14.66 -14.53
CA ARG A 83 6.38 15.17 -13.15
C ARG A 83 5.49 14.30 -12.27
N LEU A 84 4.34 13.85 -12.80
CA LEU A 84 3.44 12.95 -12.10
C LEU A 84 4.07 11.57 -11.83
N ARG A 85 4.85 11.03 -12.79
CA ARG A 85 5.59 9.78 -12.60
C ARG A 85 6.68 9.90 -11.54
N GLU A 86 7.41 11.01 -11.54
CA GLU A 86 8.41 11.29 -10.49
C GLU A 86 7.77 11.40 -9.10
N SER A 87 6.65 12.12 -9.00
CA SER A 87 5.85 12.19 -7.78
C SER A 87 5.32 10.82 -7.35
N SER A 88 4.84 10.01 -8.31
CA SER A 88 4.36 8.64 -8.08
C SER A 88 5.46 7.74 -7.51
N ALA A 89 6.70 7.85 -7.99
CA ALA A 89 7.82 7.07 -7.45
C ALA A 89 8.04 7.33 -5.95
N GLY A 90 7.89 8.59 -5.51
CA GLY A 90 7.93 8.96 -4.09
C GLY A 90 6.79 8.32 -3.28
N VAL A 91 5.57 8.35 -3.82
CA VAL A 91 4.38 7.71 -3.21
C VAL A 91 4.55 6.19 -3.10
N HIS A 92 5.10 5.54 -4.12
CA HIS A 92 5.43 4.12 -4.11
C HIS A 92 6.46 3.76 -3.03
N GLN A 93 7.52 4.56 -2.90
CA GLN A 93 8.53 4.35 -1.86
C GLN A 93 7.94 4.51 -0.46
N GLN A 94 7.08 5.52 -0.27
CA GLN A 94 6.36 5.73 0.98
C GLN A 94 5.45 4.54 1.31
N LEU A 95 4.69 4.04 0.33
CA LEU A 95 3.81 2.88 0.49
C LEU A 95 4.60 1.62 0.90
N ASN A 96 5.73 1.37 0.25
CA ASN A 96 6.62 0.25 0.60
C ASN A 96 7.16 0.36 2.03
N GLY A 97 7.53 1.57 2.47
CA GLY A 97 7.96 1.83 3.84
C GLY A 97 6.85 1.52 4.86
N LEU A 98 5.62 1.98 4.59
CA LEU A 98 4.46 1.71 5.45
C LEU A 98 4.13 0.22 5.53
N PHE A 99 4.22 -0.52 4.42
CA PHE A 99 4.04 -1.98 4.42
C PHE A 99 5.10 -2.69 5.25
N ALA A 100 6.37 -2.28 5.14
CA ALA A 100 7.44 -2.84 5.95
C ALA A 100 7.18 -2.61 7.46
N ASP A 101 6.71 -1.42 7.83
CA ASP A 101 6.36 -1.10 9.21
C ASP A 101 5.15 -1.88 9.72
N ALA A 102 4.10 -2.01 8.90
CA ALA A 102 2.93 -2.84 9.24
C ALA A 102 3.33 -4.30 9.49
N LYS A 103 4.19 -4.86 8.64
CA LYS A 103 4.72 -6.23 8.80
C LYS A 103 5.55 -6.39 10.08
N ARG A 104 6.34 -5.38 10.46
CA ARG A 104 7.08 -5.38 11.74
C ARG A 104 6.13 -5.42 12.93
N LEU A 105 5.07 -4.61 12.91
CA LEU A 105 4.05 -4.61 13.98
C LEU A 105 3.35 -5.96 14.08
N GLU A 106 3.01 -6.57 12.94
CA GLU A 106 2.42 -7.90 12.88
C GLU A 106 3.34 -8.96 13.50
N MET A 107 4.61 -9.01 13.11
CA MET A 107 5.59 -9.93 13.70
C MET A 107 5.68 -9.80 15.22
N ILE A 108 5.69 -8.57 15.75
CA ILE A 108 5.73 -8.31 17.20
C ILE A 108 4.45 -8.84 17.86
N SER A 109 3.29 -8.65 17.22
CA SER A 109 2.01 -9.10 17.74
C SER A 109 1.94 -10.63 17.82
N THR A 110 2.41 -11.32 16.78
CA THR A 110 2.47 -12.78 16.70
C THR A 110 3.45 -13.35 17.72
N SER A 111 4.64 -12.76 17.84
CA SER A 111 5.62 -13.15 18.85
C SER A 111 5.06 -13.04 20.28
N ARG A 112 4.36 -11.94 20.59
CA ARG A 112 3.69 -11.76 21.88
C ARG A 112 2.53 -12.73 22.11
N ALA A 113 1.81 -13.11 21.06
CA ALA A 113 0.76 -14.13 21.16
C ALA A 113 1.36 -15.50 21.49
N GLU A 114 2.45 -15.87 20.83
CA GLU A 114 3.13 -17.15 21.05
C GLU A 114 3.75 -17.23 22.45
N GLN A 115 4.41 -16.18 22.92
CA GLN A 115 4.93 -16.13 24.30
C GLN A 115 3.83 -16.28 25.35
N ARG A 116 2.66 -15.67 25.11
CA ARG A 116 1.50 -15.81 26.00
C ARG A 116 0.98 -17.25 26.02
N LYS A 117 0.92 -17.89 24.85
CA LYS A 117 0.53 -19.29 24.72
C LYS A 117 1.50 -20.23 25.44
N GLN A 118 2.80 -20.06 25.21
CA GLN A 118 3.85 -20.84 25.88
C GLN A 118 3.78 -20.69 27.41
N ARG A 119 3.64 -19.46 27.91
CA ARG A 119 3.50 -19.22 29.35
C ARG A 119 2.26 -19.90 29.93
N ARG A 120 1.13 -19.85 29.22
CA ARG A 120 -0.09 -20.55 29.63
C ARG A 120 0.11 -22.06 29.70
N ASN A 121 0.73 -22.64 28.67
CA ASN A 121 1.02 -24.07 28.63
C ASN A 121 1.98 -24.47 29.76
N GLN A 122 3.02 -23.68 30.04
CA GLN A 122 3.95 -23.93 31.16
C GLN A 122 3.23 -23.92 32.51
N LEU A 123 2.34 -22.97 32.74
CA LEU A 123 1.54 -22.88 33.97
C LEU A 123 0.57 -24.07 34.09
N GLU A 124 -0.05 -24.47 32.98
CA GLU A 124 -0.94 -25.64 32.94
C GLU A 124 -0.18 -26.94 33.22
N THR A 125 0.99 -27.13 32.62
CA THR A 125 1.86 -28.28 32.89
C THR A 125 2.36 -28.28 34.34
N ALA A 126 2.74 -27.11 34.88
CA ALA A 126 3.14 -27.00 36.29
C ALA A 126 1.99 -27.41 37.23
N ALA A 127 0.77 -26.91 36.98
CA ALA A 127 -0.42 -27.27 37.77
C ALA A 127 -0.75 -28.77 37.67
N GLN A 128 -0.62 -29.37 36.47
CA GLN A 128 -0.79 -30.82 36.29
C GLN A 128 0.25 -31.63 37.07
N ASN A 129 1.51 -31.19 37.05
CA ASN A 129 2.59 -31.84 37.80
C ASN A 129 2.38 -31.72 39.31
N GLU A 130 1.97 -30.55 39.81
CA GLU A 130 1.63 -30.34 41.23
C GLU A 130 0.46 -31.24 41.65
N ALA A 131 -0.60 -31.34 40.84
CA ALA A 131 -1.73 -32.21 41.11
C ALA A 131 -1.32 -33.69 41.13
N PHE A 132 -0.47 -34.12 40.20
CA PHE A 132 0.06 -35.49 40.19
C PHE A 132 0.91 -35.81 41.42
N LEU A 133 1.79 -34.90 41.84
CA LEU A 133 2.60 -35.07 43.04
C LEU A 133 1.76 -35.15 44.30
N ALA A 134 0.68 -34.35 44.41
CA ALA A 134 -0.24 -34.40 45.54
C ALA A 134 -0.93 -35.76 45.67
N ILE A 135 -1.41 -36.32 44.55
CA ILE A 135 -2.02 -37.66 44.51
C ILE A 135 -1.00 -38.73 44.95
N TRP A 136 0.21 -38.70 44.38
CA TRP A 136 1.23 -39.69 44.70
C TRP A 136 1.72 -39.64 46.16
N LEU A 137 1.84 -38.45 46.74
CA LEU A 137 2.16 -38.28 48.16
C LEU A 137 1.04 -38.80 49.07
N GLN A 138 -0.22 -38.61 48.67
CA GLN A 138 -1.37 -39.09 49.42
C GLN A 138 -1.44 -40.62 49.42
N ASP A 139 -1.19 -41.27 48.28
CA ASP A 139 -1.14 -42.74 48.18
C ASP A 139 -0.04 -43.33 49.08
N ARG A 140 1.14 -42.68 49.14
CA ARG A 140 2.24 -43.12 50.02
C ARG A 140 2.04 -42.87 51.50
N ALA A 141 1.14 -41.97 51.88
CA ALA A 141 0.81 -41.71 53.27
C ALA A 141 -0.31 -42.63 53.79
N ALA A 142 -0.95 -43.39 52.90
CA ALA A 142 -2.02 -44.34 53.23
C ALA A 142 -1.50 -45.78 53.45
N ASP A 143 -0.25 -46.06 53.05
CA ASP A 143 0.51 -47.29 53.36
C ASP A 143 1.32 -47.13 54.65
#